data_AF-A0A1U7NK26-F1
#
_entry.id   AF-A0A1U7NK26-F1
#
_cell.length_a   1.000
_cell.length_b   1.000
_cell.length_c   1.000
_cell.angle_alpha   90.00
_cell.angle_beta   90.00
_cell.angle_gamma   90.00
#
_symmetry.space_group_name_H-M   'P 1'
#
loop_
_entity.id
_entity.type
_entity.pdbx_description
1 polymer ?
#
loop_
_entity_poly.entity_id
_entity_poly.type
_entity_poly.pdbx_seq_one_letter_code
_entity_poly.pdbx_strand_id
1 'polypeptide(L)'
;MNTLYNALIALVFLIIYVSLRKKKGSWIFLIFASLAPVVQIMFVNRFILNVPLVYGALCLWIAGMIVPFYTFKRIWLSIFYGVLNLLSLPITILVGMQYGESAIQYKLISFLLILWLGQNTILLLRLMKNH
;
A
#
# COMPACT_ATOMS: atom_id res chain seq x y z
N MET A 1 -10.46 -19.23 -5.01
CA MET A 1 -10.22 -18.15 -6.01
C MET A 1 -8.92 -18.44 -6.71
N ASN A 2 -9.00 -18.57 -8.04
CA ASN A 2 -7.94 -19.15 -8.88
C ASN A 2 -6.71 -18.25 -8.93
N THR A 3 -5.54 -18.88 -8.97
CA THR A 3 -4.24 -18.32 -9.38
C THR A 3 -4.34 -17.34 -10.56
N LEU A 4 -5.31 -17.55 -11.46
CA LEU A 4 -5.72 -16.62 -12.51
C LEU A 4 -5.94 -15.18 -12.05
N TYR A 5 -6.61 -14.95 -10.91
CA TYR A 5 -6.92 -13.60 -10.45
C TYR A 5 -5.67 -12.81 -10.05
N ASN A 6 -4.70 -13.46 -9.38
CA ASN A 6 -3.44 -12.81 -9.01
C ASN A 6 -2.50 -12.66 -10.20
N ALA A 7 -2.52 -13.63 -11.11
CA ALA A 7 -1.80 -13.52 -12.38
C ALA A 7 -2.32 -12.31 -13.18
N LEU A 8 -3.64 -12.09 -13.21
CA LEU A 8 -4.28 -10.93 -13.82
C LEU A 8 -3.89 -9.63 -13.11
N ILE A 9 -3.92 -9.58 -11.77
CA ILE A 9 -3.49 -8.38 -11.02
C ILE A 9 -2.01 -8.06 -11.29
N ALA A 10 -1.13 -9.05 -11.21
CA ALA A 10 0.28 -8.88 -11.50
C ALA A 10 0.50 -8.41 -12.94
N LEU A 11 -0.22 -8.99 -13.91
CA LEU A 11 -0.23 -8.55 -15.30
C LEU A 11 -0.68 -7.10 -15.45
N VAL A 12 -1.74 -6.68 -14.77
CA VAL A 12 -2.22 -5.28 -14.81
C VAL A 12 -1.11 -4.33 -14.35
N PHE A 13 -0.45 -4.62 -13.22
CA PHE A 13 0.67 -3.79 -12.76
C PHE A 13 1.87 -3.82 -13.69
N LEU A 14 2.13 -4.95 -14.34
CA LEU A 14 3.20 -5.10 -15.32
C LEU A 14 2.89 -4.31 -16.61
N ILE A 15 1.63 -4.32 -17.07
CA ILE A 15 1.16 -3.50 -18.20
C ILE A 15 1.26 -2.01 -17.86
N ILE A 16 0.83 -1.61 -16.65
CA ILE A 16 0.96 -0.24 -16.16
C ILE A 16 2.43 0.17 -16.11
N TYR A 17 3.30 -0.70 -15.59
CA TYR A 17 4.75 -0.48 -15.58
C TYR A 17 5.30 -0.26 -16.99
N VAL A 18 5.00 -1.15 -17.94
CA VAL A 18 5.47 -1.05 -19.33
C VAL A 18 5.00 0.26 -19.97
N SER A 19 3.74 0.64 -19.75
CA SER A 19 3.14 1.88 -20.27
C SER A 19 3.79 3.14 -19.66
N LEU A 20 4.25 3.05 -18.42
CA LEU A 20 4.81 4.17 -17.67
C LEU A 20 6.33 4.07 -17.50
N ARG A 21 7.01 3.15 -18.18
CA ARG A 21 8.44 2.82 -17.97
C ARG A 21 9.40 4.00 -18.08
N LYS A 22 9.00 5.05 -18.80
CA LYS A 22 9.79 6.29 -18.98
C LYS A 22 9.53 7.33 -17.88
N LYS A 23 8.50 7.16 -17.04
CA LYS A 23 8.17 8.06 -15.93
C LYS A 23 8.96 7.70 -14.68
N LYS A 24 9.38 8.73 -13.94
CA LYS A 24 10.06 8.58 -12.65
C LYS A 24 9.12 7.92 -11.64
N GLY A 25 9.63 6.93 -10.90
CA GLY A 25 8.83 6.18 -9.92
C GLY A 25 7.97 5.04 -10.49
N SER A 26 7.96 4.83 -11.81
CA SER A 26 7.21 3.72 -12.44
C SER A 26 7.67 2.34 -11.98
N TRP A 27 8.94 2.20 -11.61
CA TRP A 27 9.49 0.96 -11.04
C TRP A 27 8.75 0.46 -9.79
N ILE A 28 8.03 1.33 -9.06
CA ILE A 28 7.20 0.95 -7.92
C ILE A 28 6.10 -0.06 -8.33
N PHE A 29 5.62 0.02 -9.57
CA PHE A 29 4.64 -0.95 -10.09
C PHE A 29 5.21 -2.37 -10.23
N LEU A 30 6.54 -2.53 -10.36
CA LEU A 30 7.18 -3.85 -10.29
C LEU A 30 7.11 -4.43 -8.87
N ILE A 31 7.30 -3.58 -7.85
CA ILE A 31 7.10 -4.01 -6.45
C ILE A 31 5.65 -4.40 -6.23
N PHE A 32 4.70 -3.65 -6.78
CA PHE A 32 3.29 -4.02 -6.68
C PHE A 32 3.06 -5.39 -7.32
N ALA A 33 3.53 -5.62 -8.54
CA ALA A 33 3.39 -6.91 -9.20
C ALA A 33 3.99 -8.07 -8.39
N SER A 34 5.10 -7.86 -7.68
CA SER A 34 5.72 -8.90 -6.83
C SER A 34 4.98 -9.17 -5.51
N LEU A 35 4.04 -8.31 -5.09
CA LEU A 35 3.19 -8.55 -3.91
C LEU A 35 2.06 -9.55 -4.19
N ALA A 36 1.71 -9.79 -5.45
CA ALA A 36 0.65 -10.73 -5.85
C ALA A 36 0.82 -12.15 -5.27
N PRO A 37 2.00 -12.79 -5.34
CA PRO A 37 2.22 -14.09 -4.70
C PRO A 37 2.14 -14.03 -3.16
N VAL A 38 2.60 -12.94 -2.54
CA VAL A 38 2.57 -12.80 -1.07
C VAL A 38 1.14 -12.74 -0.56
N VAL A 39 0.30 -11.90 -1.17
CA VAL A 39 -1.12 -11.78 -0.80
C VAL A 39 -1.87 -13.08 -1.09
N GLN A 40 -1.49 -13.82 -2.13
CA GLN A 40 -2.06 -15.14 -2.39
C GLN A 40 -1.74 -16.15 -1.28
N ILE A 41 -0.50 -16.19 -0.80
CA ILE A 41 -0.11 -17.07 0.31
C ILE A 41 -0.92 -16.72 1.56
N MET A 42 -1.10 -15.43 1.83
CA MET A 42 -1.94 -14.97 2.96
C MET A 42 -3.41 -15.39 2.81
N PHE A 43 -3.97 -15.34 1.59
CA PHE A 43 -5.34 -15.76 1.32
C PHE A 43 -5.53 -17.28 1.44
N VAL A 44 -4.62 -18.08 0.86
CA VAL A 44 -4.68 -19.55 0.91
C VAL A 44 -4.63 -20.05 2.36
N ASN A 45 -3.80 -19.41 3.18
CA ASN A 45 -3.69 -19.70 4.61
C ASN A 45 -4.81 -19.07 5.46
N ARG A 46 -5.85 -18.48 4.83
CA ARG A 46 -7.01 -17.85 5.46
C ARG A 46 -6.68 -16.70 6.42
N PHE A 47 -5.50 -16.08 6.30
CA PHE A 47 -5.17 -14.87 7.06
C PHE A 47 -5.97 -13.65 6.58
N ILE A 48 -6.41 -13.66 5.32
CA ILE A 48 -7.19 -12.57 4.72
C ILE A 48 -8.37 -13.16 3.94
N LEU A 49 -9.51 -12.48 3.98
CA LEU A 49 -10.72 -12.89 3.25
C LEU A 49 -11.03 -11.98 2.06
N ASN A 50 -10.58 -10.73 2.09
CA ASN A 50 -10.88 -9.72 1.08
C ASN A 50 -9.64 -9.30 0.28
N VAL A 51 -9.24 -10.15 -0.66
CA VAL A 51 -7.99 -10.03 -1.44
C VAL A 51 -7.80 -8.67 -2.12
N PRO A 52 -8.79 -8.10 -2.86
CA PRO A 52 -8.55 -6.88 -3.64
C PRO A 52 -8.27 -5.67 -2.74
N LEU A 53 -9.03 -5.54 -1.64
CA LEU A 53 -8.92 -4.42 -0.72
C LEU A 53 -7.62 -4.48 0.07
N VAL A 54 -7.26 -5.66 0.59
CA VAL A 54 -6.00 -5.87 1.32
C VAL A 54 -4.80 -5.65 0.41
N TYR A 55 -4.86 -6.15 -0.82
CA TYR A 55 -3.81 -5.96 -1.81
C TYR A 55 -3.56 -4.47 -2.12
N GLY A 56 -4.64 -3.71 -2.38
CA GLY A 56 -4.55 -2.27 -2.64
C GLY A 56 -3.98 -1.51 -1.44
N ALA A 57 -4.44 -1.83 -0.23
CA ALA A 57 -3.95 -1.23 1.00
C ALA A 57 -2.45 -1.51 1.21
N LEU A 58 -1.99 -2.74 0.98
CA LEU A 58 -0.56 -3.09 1.07
C LEU A 58 0.29 -2.36 0.03
N CYS A 59 -0.16 -2.28 -1.22
CA CYS A 59 0.53 -1.53 -2.26
C CYS A 59 0.67 -0.05 -1.89
N LEU A 60 -0.41 0.59 -1.44
CA LEU A 60 -0.40 2.00 -1.05
C LEU A 60 0.40 2.24 0.23
N TRP A 61 0.39 1.29 1.16
CA TRP A 61 1.21 1.33 2.36
C TRP A 61 2.69 1.26 2.00
N ILE A 62 3.11 0.35 1.12
CA ILE A 62 4.50 0.26 0.65
C ILE A 62 4.92 1.51 -0.14
N ALA A 63 4.05 2.01 -1.00
CA ALA A 63 4.31 3.28 -1.70
C ALA A 63 4.50 4.44 -0.72
N GLY A 64 3.72 4.51 0.35
CA GLY A 64 3.88 5.55 1.38
C GLY A 64 5.22 5.50 2.12
N MET A 65 5.92 4.35 2.13
CA MET A 65 7.27 4.26 2.71
C MET A 65 8.35 4.76 1.74
N ILE A 66 8.12 4.63 0.44
CA ILE A 66 9.13 4.84 -0.61
C ILE A 66 8.98 6.22 -1.28
N VAL A 67 7.76 6.56 -1.70
CA VAL A 67 7.43 7.76 -2.48
C VAL A 67 7.83 9.08 -1.80
N PRO A 68 7.71 9.25 -0.46
CA PRO A 68 8.13 10.48 0.23
C PRO A 68 9.60 10.85 0.02
N PHE A 69 10.48 9.87 -0.17
CA PHE A 69 11.92 10.11 -0.42
C PHE A 69 12.18 10.73 -1.81
N TYR A 70 11.26 10.53 -2.76
CA TYR A 70 11.36 11.07 -4.11
C TYR A 70 10.54 12.34 -4.31
N THR A 71 9.61 12.64 -3.39
CA THR A 71 8.68 13.77 -3.51
C THR A 71 9.03 14.93 -2.58
N PHE A 72 9.52 14.67 -1.37
CA PHE A 72 9.93 15.72 -0.45
C PHE A 72 11.37 16.16 -0.68
N LYS A 73 11.62 17.47 -0.61
CA LYS A 73 12.97 18.05 -0.75
C LYS A 73 13.84 17.90 0.50
N ARG A 74 13.23 17.68 1.66
CA ARG A 74 13.89 17.62 2.97
C ARG A 74 13.88 16.18 3.48
N ILE A 75 15.05 15.59 3.66
CA ILE A 75 15.19 14.17 4.02
C ILE A 75 14.56 13.82 5.36
N TRP A 76 14.64 14.71 6.36
CA TRP A 76 14.02 14.52 7.67
C TRP A 76 12.50 14.36 7.59
N LEU A 77 11.83 15.09 6.69
CA LEU A 77 10.39 14.96 6.45
C LEU A 77 10.05 13.62 5.81
N SER A 78 10.89 13.12 4.89
CA SER A 78 10.73 11.80 4.29
C SER A 78 10.91 10.68 5.32
N ILE A 79 11.91 10.79 6.19
CA ILE A 79 12.16 9.84 7.27
C ILE A 79 10.99 9.83 8.26
N PHE A 80 10.57 11.00 8.73
CA PHE A 80 9.44 11.13 9.65
C PHE A 80 8.16 10.54 9.07
N TYR A 81 7.86 10.86 7.80
CA TYR A 81 6.70 10.31 7.10
C TYR A 81 6.82 8.78 6.92
N GLY A 82 8.00 8.29 6.56
CA GLY A 82 8.28 6.87 6.43
C GLY A 82 8.06 6.10 7.73
N VAL A 83 8.50 6.65 8.87
CA VAL A 83 8.29 6.05 10.20
C VAL A 83 6.80 6.03 10.56
N LEU A 84 6.08 7.15 10.38
CA LEU A 84 4.64 7.19 10.64
C LEU A 84 3.90 6.16 9.78
N ASN A 85 4.26 6.06 8.51
CA ASN A 85 3.63 5.11 7.61
C ASN A 85 3.98 3.67 8.00
N LEU A 86 5.25 3.36 8.35
CA LEU A 86 5.66 2.05 8.86
C LEU A 86 4.85 1.62 10.10
N LEU A 87 4.58 2.54 11.01
CA LEU A 87 3.83 2.28 12.24
C LEU A 87 2.31 2.22 12.03
N SER A 88 1.78 2.87 11.00
CA SER A 88 0.32 3.02 10.80
C SER A 88 -0.45 1.69 10.74
N LEU A 89 0.08 0.71 10.00
CA LEU A 89 -0.57 -0.58 9.80
C LEU A 89 -0.43 -1.49 11.04
N PRO A 90 0.76 -1.68 11.65
CA PRO A 90 0.92 -2.39 12.92
C PRO A 90 0.07 -1.82 14.05
N ILE A 91 0.03 -0.50 14.22
CA ILE A 91 -0.79 0.15 15.28
C ILE A 91 -2.27 -0.17 15.09
N THR A 92 -2.76 -0.08 13.85
CA THR A 92 -4.17 -0.39 13.56
C THR A 92 -4.52 -1.84 13.89
N ILE A 93 -3.62 -2.78 13.57
CA ILE A 93 -3.78 -4.20 13.92
C ILE A 93 -3.77 -4.40 15.44
N LEU A 94 -2.79 -3.82 16.15
CA LEU A 94 -2.67 -3.95 17.60
C LEU A 94 -3.91 -3.40 18.33
N VAL A 95 -4.43 -2.26 17.90
CA VAL A 95 -5.67 -1.68 18.45
C VAL A 95 -6.86 -2.60 18.20
N GLY A 96 -6.96 -3.19 17.00
CA GLY A 96 -8.00 -4.16 16.68
C GLY A 96 -7.93 -5.40 17.56
N MET A 97 -6.72 -5.91 17.82
CA MET A 97 -6.50 -7.03 18.73
C MET A 97 -6.85 -6.69 20.18
N GLN A 98 -6.53 -5.47 20.64
CA GLN A 98 -6.71 -5.07 22.04
C GLN A 98 -8.15 -4.71 22.39
N TYR A 99 -8.84 -3.95 21.53
CA TYR A 99 -10.18 -3.41 21.82
C TYR A 99 -11.30 -4.14 21.09
N GLY A 100 -10.98 -4.96 20.09
CA GLY A 100 -11.95 -5.62 19.22
C GLY A 100 -12.44 -4.72 18.08
N GLU A 101 -12.90 -5.34 17.00
CA GLU A 101 -13.27 -4.63 15.75
C GLU A 101 -14.51 -3.74 15.88
N SER A 102 -15.37 -4.00 16.88
CA SER A 102 -16.59 -3.22 17.12
C SER A 102 -16.33 -1.92 17.90
N ALA A 103 -15.17 -1.80 18.56
CA ALA A 103 -14.82 -0.68 19.41
C ALA A 103 -14.66 0.63 18.62
N ILE A 104 -15.07 1.74 19.24
CA ILE A 104 -15.00 3.08 18.64
C ILE A 104 -13.54 3.46 18.34
N GLN A 105 -12.60 3.06 19.20
CA GLN A 105 -11.17 3.30 19.05
C GLN A 105 -10.63 2.66 17.77
N TYR A 106 -10.99 1.40 17.51
CA TYR A 106 -10.58 0.70 16.30
C TYR A 106 -11.18 1.33 15.04
N LYS A 107 -12.45 1.75 15.09
CA LYS A 107 -13.12 2.45 13.97
C LYS A 107 -12.44 3.78 13.65
N LEU A 108 -12.11 4.57 14.67
CA LEU A 108 -11.38 5.84 14.51
C LEU A 108 -10.01 5.62 13.89
N ILE A 109 -9.23 4.66 14.41
CA ILE A 109 -7.87 4.40 13.91
C ILE A 109 -7.90 3.82 12.49
N SER A 110 -8.84 2.92 12.20
CA SER A 110 -9.05 2.40 10.84
C SER A 110 -9.44 3.51 9.86
N PHE A 111 -10.29 4.44 10.27
CA PHE A 111 -10.66 5.59 9.44
C PHE A 111 -9.44 6.49 9.15
N LEU A 112 -8.62 6.78 10.17
CA LEU A 112 -7.38 7.52 10.01
C LEU A 112 -6.39 6.80 9.08
N LEU A 113 -6.28 5.48 9.18
CA LEU A 113 -5.46 4.66 8.28
C LEU A 113 -5.93 4.79 6.82
N ILE A 114 -7.25 4.72 6.58
CA ILE A 114 -7.81 4.88 5.23
C ILE A 114 -7.48 6.27 4.66
N LEU A 115 -7.65 7.33 5.45
CA LEU A 115 -7.26 8.69 5.05
C LEU A 115 -5.75 8.77 4.74
N TRP A 116 -4.93 8.12 5.56
CA TRP A 116 -3.47 8.08 5.36
C TRP A 116 -3.07 7.36 4.07
N LEU A 117 -3.68 6.22 3.76
CA LEU A 117 -3.50 5.52 2.48
C LEU A 117 -3.98 6.37 1.29
N GLY A 118 -5.06 7.14 1.48
CA GLY A 118 -5.51 8.14 0.51
C GLY A 118 -4.43 9.20 0.21
N GLN A 119 -3.75 9.70 1.25
CA GLN A 119 -2.63 10.63 1.07
C GLN A 119 -1.44 10.00 0.33
N ASN A 120 -1.11 8.73 0.62
CA ASN A 120 -0.06 8.00 -0.10
C ASN A 120 -0.37 7.90 -1.60
N THR A 121 -1.64 7.71 -1.96
CA THR A 121 -2.10 7.70 -3.35
C THR A 121 -1.84 9.06 -4.03
N ILE A 122 -2.15 10.17 -3.36
CA ILE A 122 -1.90 11.52 -3.88
C ILE A 122 -0.40 11.76 -4.08
N LEU A 123 0.43 11.34 -3.13
CA LEU A 123 1.89 11.45 -3.25
C LEU A 123 2.43 10.65 -4.43
N LEU A 124 1.94 9.42 -4.64
CA LEU A 124 2.31 8.59 -5.78
C LEU A 124 1.94 9.26 -7.11
N LEU A 125 0.72 9.80 -7.21
CA LEU A 125 0.28 10.54 -8.40
C LEU A 125 1.12 11.80 -8.64
N ARG A 126 1.50 12.53 -7.59
CA ARG A 126 2.40 13.70 -7.72
C ARG A 126 3.78 13.30 -8.23
N LEU A 127 4.36 12.21 -7.72
CA LEU A 127 5.63 11.68 -8.21
C LEU A 127 5.56 11.40 -9.72
N MET A 128 4.44 10.81 -10.17
CA MET A 128 4.20 10.47 -11.57
C MET A 128 3.86 11.66 -12.48
N LYS A 129 3.44 12.79 -11.91
CA LYS A 129 3.07 14.03 -12.63
C LYS A 129 4.26 14.98 -12.82
N ASN A 130 5.28 14.93 -11.97
CA ASN A 130 6.44 15.83 -12.03
C ASN A 130 7.41 15.54 -13.20
N HIS A 131 6.93 14.94 -14.30
CA HIS A 131 7.61 14.75 -15.58
C HIS A 131 6.59 14.72 -16.74
#